data_AF-U9TKD4-F1
#
_entry.id   AF-U9TKD4-F1
#
_cell.length_a   1.000
_cell.length_b   1.000
_cell.length_c   1.000
_cell.angle_alpha   90.00
_cell.angle_beta   90.00
_cell.angle_gamma   90.00
#
_symmetry.space_group_name_H-M   'P 1'
#
loop_
_entity.id
_entity.type
_entity.pdbx_description
1 polymer ?
#
loop_
_entity_poly.entity_id
_entity_poly.type
_entity_poly.pdbx_seq_one_letter_code
_entity_poly.pdbx_strand_id
1 'polypeptide(L)'
;MDKIVENNDKEVPTWVTRSKTNSLGQFFKNFEDIYDTYLVEVIKCKKHDEYVELEDKLIGPSNIIKPGKIPVRLNKPDTQVPTVVYFLTVFLMKWTGLATMKIIEEFIECHVKAEMETERMEYEKKTTAAELDELKCEYDALSTAFDELKKNSADSSLTNGLAINDLEGRIRKSEDDVMIKENKIRNLEADVTAKEQIILEKSEQINMLWEKIRGLDTNMEKTTCHNADMDLDKKQTKKKRPTKREKGREHNILKME
;
A
#
# COMPACT_ATOMS: atom_id res chain seq x y z
N MET A 1 -24.93 -16.33 -25.16
CA MET A 1 -24.66 -17.71 -25.62
C MET A 1 -24.83 -17.86 -27.13
N ASP A 2 -25.73 -17.11 -27.77
CA ASP A 2 -26.09 -17.34 -29.19
C ASP A 2 -24.98 -17.04 -30.23
N LYS A 3 -24.10 -16.06 -29.98
CA LYS A 3 -23.01 -15.72 -30.92
C LYS A 3 -21.90 -16.78 -31.03
N ILE A 4 -21.73 -17.64 -30.02
CA ILE A 4 -20.70 -18.70 -30.03
C ILE A 4 -21.20 -19.92 -30.81
N VAL A 5 -22.50 -20.18 -30.76
CA VAL A 5 -23.14 -21.30 -31.48
C VAL A 5 -23.17 -21.02 -32.99
N GLU A 6 -23.48 -19.79 -33.42
CA GLU A 6 -23.52 -19.43 -34.85
C GLU A 6 -22.15 -19.47 -35.56
N ASN A 7 -21.03 -19.27 -34.86
CA ASN A 7 -19.69 -19.33 -35.48
C ASN A 7 -19.25 -20.77 -35.77
N ASN A 8 -19.58 -21.72 -34.88
CA ASN A 8 -19.21 -23.13 -35.04
C ASN A 8 -19.88 -23.79 -36.26
N ASP A 9 -21.09 -23.38 -36.62
CA ASP A 9 -21.85 -23.96 -37.74
C ASP A 9 -21.19 -23.74 -39.11
N LYS A 10 -20.33 -22.73 -39.25
CA LYS A 10 -19.54 -22.49 -40.48
C LYS A 10 -18.10 -22.92 -40.35
N GLU A 11 -17.53 -22.82 -39.16
CA GLU A 11 -16.13 -23.09 -38.90
C GLU A 11 -15.82 -24.60 -38.95
N VAL A 12 -16.68 -25.43 -38.35
CA VAL A 12 -16.50 -26.89 -38.35
C VAL A 12 -16.56 -27.49 -39.76
N PRO A 13 -17.57 -27.18 -40.62
CA PRO A 13 -17.59 -27.71 -41.98
C PRO A 13 -16.40 -27.24 -42.83
N THR A 14 -15.96 -26.00 -42.63
CA THR A 14 -14.78 -25.45 -43.34
C THR A 14 -13.52 -26.18 -42.92
N TRP A 15 -13.33 -26.41 -41.62
CA TRP A 15 -12.21 -27.18 -41.08
C TRP A 15 -12.24 -28.63 -41.59
N VAL A 16 -13.38 -29.32 -41.55
CA VAL A 16 -13.52 -30.69 -42.07
C VAL A 16 -13.14 -30.75 -43.55
N THR A 17 -13.61 -29.79 -44.35
CA THR A 17 -13.30 -29.73 -45.79
C THR A 17 -11.81 -29.53 -46.03
N ARG A 18 -11.18 -28.63 -45.27
CA ARG A 18 -9.74 -28.37 -45.35
C ARG A 18 -8.92 -29.58 -44.91
N SER A 19 -9.27 -30.20 -43.79
CA SER A 19 -8.62 -31.41 -43.28
C SER A 19 -8.70 -32.54 -44.27
N LYS A 20 -9.90 -32.81 -44.85
CA LYS A 20 -10.08 -33.82 -45.90
C LYS A 20 -9.18 -33.55 -47.11
N THR A 21 -9.11 -32.30 -47.55
CA THR A 21 -8.27 -31.89 -48.70
C THR A 21 -6.79 -32.11 -48.40
N ASN A 22 -6.34 -31.78 -47.19
CA ASN A 22 -4.97 -32.00 -46.74
C ASN A 22 -4.63 -33.49 -46.67
N SER A 23 -5.50 -34.33 -46.07
CA SER A 23 -5.28 -35.77 -45.98
C SER A 23 -5.24 -36.43 -47.36
N LEU A 24 -6.11 -36.02 -48.29
CA LEU A 24 -6.05 -36.46 -49.69
C LEU A 24 -4.73 -36.02 -50.34
N GLY A 25 -4.31 -34.78 -50.12
CA GLY A 25 -3.02 -34.28 -50.61
C GLY A 25 -1.84 -35.08 -50.07
N GLN A 26 -1.82 -35.40 -48.78
CA GLN A 26 -0.78 -36.24 -48.16
C GLN A 26 -0.78 -37.66 -48.74
N PHE A 27 -1.96 -38.27 -48.92
CA PHE A 27 -2.08 -39.60 -49.48
C PHE A 27 -1.51 -39.68 -50.89
N PHE A 28 -1.83 -38.70 -51.75
CA PHE A 28 -1.37 -38.67 -53.14
C PHE A 28 0.00 -38.01 -53.34
N LYS A 29 0.62 -37.46 -52.29
CA LYS A 29 1.84 -36.64 -52.40
C LYS A 29 2.98 -37.34 -53.14
N ASN A 30 3.14 -38.64 -52.90
CA ASN A 30 4.23 -39.44 -53.49
C ASN A 30 3.71 -40.40 -54.57
N PHE A 31 2.47 -40.22 -55.05
CA PHE A 31 1.83 -41.16 -55.95
C PHE A 31 2.60 -41.33 -57.26
N GLU A 32 3.10 -40.23 -57.83
CA GLU A 32 3.91 -40.24 -59.05
C GLU A 32 5.23 -41.01 -58.84
N ASP A 33 5.93 -40.77 -57.73
CA ASP A 33 7.18 -41.48 -57.39
C ASP A 33 6.97 -43.00 -57.30
N ILE A 34 5.83 -43.44 -56.74
CA ILE A 34 5.48 -44.85 -56.63
C ILE A 34 5.13 -45.43 -58.00
N TYR A 35 4.39 -44.69 -58.81
CA TYR A 35 3.99 -45.12 -60.14
C TYR A 35 5.22 -45.30 -61.04
N ASP A 36 6.11 -44.31 -61.07
CA ASP A 36 7.25 -44.28 -61.98
C ASP A 36 8.42 -45.14 -61.51
N THR A 37 8.63 -45.25 -60.19
CA THR A 37 9.81 -45.95 -59.65
C THR A 37 9.45 -47.34 -59.13
N TYR A 38 8.39 -47.47 -58.34
CA TYR A 38 8.14 -48.71 -57.60
C TYR A 38 7.38 -49.73 -58.45
N LEU A 39 6.34 -49.31 -59.18
CA LEU A 39 5.58 -50.24 -60.02
C LEU A 39 6.43 -50.82 -61.15
N VAL A 40 7.35 -50.04 -61.72
CA VAL A 40 8.30 -50.49 -62.75
C VAL A 40 9.21 -51.61 -62.24
N GLU A 41 9.62 -51.59 -60.98
CA GLU A 41 10.39 -52.69 -60.38
C GLU A 41 9.49 -53.89 -60.05
N VAL A 42 8.28 -53.66 -59.54
CA VAL A 42 7.32 -54.73 -59.20
C VAL A 42 6.93 -55.56 -60.44
N ILE A 43 6.77 -54.96 -61.61
CA ILE A 43 6.44 -55.70 -62.84
C ILE A 43 7.58 -56.61 -63.34
N LYS A 44 8.81 -56.38 -62.89
CA LYS A 44 9.96 -57.22 -63.25
C LYS A 44 10.00 -58.52 -62.44
N CYS A 45 9.34 -58.56 -61.29
CA CYS A 45 9.27 -59.75 -60.44
C CYS A 45 8.52 -60.89 -61.14
N LYS A 46 9.16 -62.05 -61.24
CA LYS A 46 8.56 -63.27 -61.81
C LYS A 46 8.26 -64.31 -60.76
N LYS A 47 9.04 -64.32 -59.67
CA LYS A 47 8.91 -65.24 -58.55
C LYS A 47 8.43 -64.53 -57.29
N HIS A 48 7.88 -65.33 -56.38
CA HIS A 48 7.38 -64.85 -55.11
C HIS A 48 8.48 -64.26 -54.22
N ASP A 49 9.61 -64.95 -54.11
CA ASP A 49 10.71 -64.53 -53.24
C ASP A 49 11.33 -63.20 -53.71
N GLU A 50 11.50 -63.03 -55.03
CA GLU A 50 11.94 -61.77 -55.66
C GLU A 50 11.02 -60.60 -55.31
N TYR A 51 9.71 -60.85 -55.27
CA TYR A 51 8.72 -59.84 -54.88
C TYR A 51 8.82 -59.48 -53.40
N VAL A 52 8.94 -60.49 -52.53
CA VAL A 52 9.02 -60.28 -51.06
C VAL A 52 10.26 -59.46 -50.71
N GLU A 53 11.43 -59.78 -51.29
CA GLU A 53 12.66 -59.01 -51.06
C GLU A 53 12.55 -57.55 -51.56
N LEU A 54 11.92 -57.34 -52.73
CA LEU A 54 11.71 -56.01 -53.28
C LEU A 54 10.74 -55.20 -52.42
N GLU A 55 9.64 -55.82 -51.99
CA GLU A 55 8.63 -55.19 -51.14
C GLU A 55 9.24 -54.70 -49.82
N ASP A 56 10.00 -55.54 -49.13
CA ASP A 56 10.67 -55.18 -47.89
C ASP A 56 11.66 -54.02 -48.09
N LYS A 57 12.32 -53.94 -49.25
CA LYS A 57 13.21 -52.83 -49.60
C LYS A 57 12.47 -51.52 -49.86
N LEU A 58 11.31 -51.56 -50.53
CA LEU A 58 10.60 -50.36 -51.00
C LEU A 58 9.69 -49.75 -49.93
N ILE A 59 8.99 -50.59 -49.15
CA ILE A 59 8.01 -50.13 -48.16
C ILE A 59 8.34 -50.58 -46.72
N GLY A 60 9.47 -51.25 -46.52
CA GLY A 60 9.91 -51.78 -45.23
C GLY A 60 9.32 -53.16 -44.92
N PRO A 61 9.85 -53.85 -43.89
CA PRO A 61 9.30 -55.13 -43.44
C PRO A 61 7.86 -54.93 -42.98
N SER A 62 6.93 -55.31 -43.85
CA SER A 62 5.50 -55.04 -43.65
C SER A 62 4.85 -56.20 -42.89
N ASN A 63 4.45 -55.95 -41.64
CA ASN A 63 3.72 -56.93 -40.81
C ASN A 63 2.26 -57.14 -41.24
N ILE A 64 1.79 -56.44 -42.28
CA ILE A 64 0.37 -56.33 -42.58
C ILE A 64 -0.16 -57.66 -43.13
N ILE A 65 0.44 -58.22 -44.20
CA ILE A 65 0.04 -59.51 -44.81
C ILE A 65 1.24 -60.10 -45.58
N LYS A 66 1.65 -61.35 -45.36
CA LYS A 66 2.57 -62.01 -46.32
C LYS A 66 1.82 -62.33 -47.61
N PRO A 67 2.38 -62.10 -48.81
CA PRO A 67 1.71 -62.45 -50.04
C PRO A 67 1.33 -63.95 -50.00
N GLY A 68 0.05 -64.24 -50.21
CA GLY A 68 -0.50 -65.60 -50.19
C GLY A 68 -0.26 -66.35 -51.50
N LYS A 69 -0.95 -67.49 -51.67
CA LYS A 69 -0.98 -68.21 -52.94
C LYS A 69 -1.61 -67.36 -54.04
N ILE A 70 -1.05 -67.42 -55.25
CA ILE A 70 -1.58 -66.68 -56.41
C ILE A 70 -3.04 -67.12 -56.66
N PRO A 71 -3.99 -66.17 -56.74
CA PRO A 71 -5.39 -66.49 -56.94
C PRO A 71 -5.66 -67.16 -58.28
N VAL A 72 -6.71 -67.97 -58.30
CA VAL A 72 -7.27 -68.56 -59.51
C VAL A 72 -8.30 -67.61 -60.12
N ARG A 73 -8.40 -67.54 -61.45
CA ARG A 73 -9.36 -66.64 -62.12
C ARG A 73 -10.80 -67.11 -61.91
N LEU A 74 -11.66 -66.23 -61.43
CA LEU A 74 -13.09 -66.48 -61.22
C LEU A 74 -13.82 -66.98 -62.49
N ASN A 75 -13.55 -66.37 -63.65
CA ASN A 75 -14.23 -66.69 -64.90
C ASN A 75 -13.63 -67.91 -65.65
N LYS A 76 -12.42 -68.35 -65.23
CA LYS A 76 -11.69 -69.48 -65.84
C LYS A 76 -10.89 -70.20 -64.75
N PRO A 77 -11.56 -71.05 -63.95
CA PRO A 77 -10.98 -71.64 -62.75
C PRO A 77 -9.77 -72.55 -63.02
N ASP A 78 -9.53 -72.94 -64.27
CA ASP A 78 -8.36 -73.74 -64.66
C ASP A 78 -7.11 -72.88 -64.89
N THR A 79 -7.20 -71.55 -64.76
CA THR A 79 -6.10 -70.62 -65.05
C THR A 79 -5.78 -69.71 -63.87
N GLN A 80 -4.49 -69.58 -63.56
CA GLN A 80 -4.01 -68.65 -62.54
C GLN A 80 -4.08 -67.19 -63.03
N VAL A 81 -4.24 -66.27 -62.09
CA VAL A 81 -4.05 -64.84 -62.34
C VAL A 81 -2.59 -64.61 -62.73
N PRO A 82 -2.28 -63.77 -63.74
CA PRO A 82 -0.90 -63.45 -64.07
C PRO A 82 -0.16 -62.91 -62.84
N THR A 83 1.02 -63.47 -62.55
CA THR A 83 1.82 -63.15 -61.36
C THR A 83 2.06 -61.64 -61.21
N VAL A 84 2.35 -60.96 -62.32
CA VAL A 84 2.57 -59.51 -62.34
C VAL A 84 1.34 -58.73 -61.86
N VAL A 85 0.15 -59.11 -62.30
CA VAL A 85 -1.11 -58.47 -61.87
C VAL A 85 -1.36 -58.71 -60.38
N TYR A 86 -1.06 -59.92 -59.91
CA TYR A 86 -1.15 -60.24 -58.48
C TYR A 86 -0.20 -59.39 -57.64
N PHE A 87 1.09 -59.33 -58.00
CA PHE A 87 2.10 -58.55 -57.28
C PHE A 87 1.79 -57.05 -57.27
N LEU A 88 1.39 -56.47 -58.41
CA LEU A 88 0.97 -55.07 -58.48
C LEU A 88 -0.20 -54.78 -57.53
N THR A 89 -1.20 -55.66 -57.51
CA THR A 89 -2.39 -55.46 -56.68
C THR A 89 -2.04 -55.56 -55.19
N VAL A 90 -1.25 -56.57 -54.81
CA VAL A 90 -0.81 -56.75 -53.41
C VAL A 90 0.04 -55.56 -52.94
N PHE A 91 0.98 -55.11 -53.78
CA PHE A 91 1.84 -53.98 -53.47
C PHE A 91 1.05 -52.70 -53.26
N LEU A 92 0.15 -52.36 -54.20
CA LEU A 92 -0.68 -51.16 -54.12
C LEU A 92 -1.60 -51.18 -52.90
N MET A 93 -2.19 -52.34 -52.55
CA MET A 93 -3.02 -52.47 -51.37
C MET A 93 -2.22 -52.22 -50.08
N LYS A 94 -1.04 -52.82 -49.96
CA LYS A 94 -0.18 -52.63 -48.77
C LYS A 94 0.34 -51.21 -48.66
N TRP A 95 0.80 -50.64 -49.77
CA TRP A 95 1.27 -49.27 -49.80
C TRP A 95 0.15 -48.29 -49.40
N THR A 96 -1.05 -48.48 -49.95
CA THR A 96 -2.25 -47.70 -49.58
C THR A 96 -2.56 -47.82 -48.09
N GLY A 97 -2.50 -49.04 -47.54
CA GLY A 97 -2.68 -49.29 -46.11
C GLY A 97 -1.65 -48.55 -45.25
N LEU A 98 -0.37 -48.61 -45.62
CA LEU A 98 0.71 -47.91 -44.92
C LEU A 98 0.55 -46.38 -44.98
N ALA A 99 0.23 -45.83 -46.16
CA ALA A 99 -0.01 -44.41 -46.33
C ALA A 99 -1.20 -43.92 -45.49
N THR A 100 -2.29 -44.71 -45.47
CA THR A 100 -3.47 -44.42 -44.65
C THR A 100 -3.16 -44.49 -43.16
N MET A 101 -2.40 -45.49 -42.72
CA MET A 101 -2.00 -45.65 -41.33
C MET A 101 -1.23 -44.43 -40.82
N LYS A 102 -0.25 -43.93 -41.59
CA LYS A 102 0.49 -42.71 -41.23
C LYS A 102 -0.40 -41.48 -41.06
N ILE A 103 -1.37 -41.29 -41.97
CA ILE A 103 -2.32 -40.17 -41.87
C ILE A 103 -3.18 -40.29 -40.60
N ILE A 104 -3.62 -41.52 -40.26
CA ILE A 104 -4.40 -41.77 -39.03
C ILE A 104 -3.54 -41.51 -37.79
N GLU A 105 -2.30 -41.96 -37.75
CA GLU A 105 -1.37 -41.72 -36.64
C GLU A 105 -1.13 -40.23 -36.41
N GLU A 106 -0.83 -39.47 -37.48
CA GLU A 106 -0.68 -38.01 -37.41
C GLU A 106 -1.95 -37.34 -36.85
N PHE A 107 -3.13 -37.81 -37.25
CA PHE A 107 -4.41 -37.27 -36.78
C PHE A 107 -4.64 -37.56 -35.29
N ILE A 108 -4.35 -38.79 -34.85
CA ILE A 108 -4.45 -39.18 -33.43
C ILE A 108 -3.49 -38.34 -32.59
N GLU A 109 -2.23 -38.18 -33.01
CA GLU A 109 -1.26 -37.36 -32.29
C GLU A 109 -1.70 -35.89 -32.18
N CYS A 110 -2.26 -35.33 -33.25
CA CYS A 110 -2.80 -33.97 -33.23
C CYS A 110 -3.97 -33.85 -32.26
N HIS A 111 -4.87 -34.83 -32.22
CA HIS A 111 -6.00 -34.86 -31.30
C HIS A 111 -5.54 -34.90 -29.84
N VAL A 112 -4.62 -35.80 -29.51
CA VAL A 112 -4.08 -35.93 -28.15
C VAL A 112 -3.40 -34.63 -27.70
N LYS A 113 -2.63 -33.96 -28.58
CA LYS A 113 -2.04 -32.66 -28.28
C LYS A 113 -3.10 -31.58 -28.02
N ALA A 114 -4.17 -31.55 -28.80
CA ALA A 114 -5.25 -30.60 -28.65
C ALA A 114 -6.04 -30.81 -27.35
N GLU A 115 -6.28 -32.06 -26.95
CA GLU A 115 -6.92 -32.40 -25.67
C GLU A 115 -6.08 -31.90 -24.49
N MET A 116 -4.78 -32.22 -24.46
CA MET A 116 -3.89 -31.76 -23.38
C MET A 116 -3.82 -30.23 -23.27
N GLU A 117 -3.80 -29.53 -24.40
CA GLU A 117 -3.79 -28.06 -24.43
C GLU A 117 -5.11 -27.49 -23.90
N THR A 118 -6.24 -28.12 -24.22
CA THR A 118 -7.56 -27.72 -23.72
C THR A 118 -7.65 -27.88 -22.20
N GLU A 119 -7.19 -29.01 -21.67
CA GLU A 119 -7.12 -29.26 -20.22
C GLU A 119 -6.22 -28.24 -19.50
N ARG A 120 -5.06 -27.91 -20.09
CA ARG A 120 -4.15 -26.88 -19.55
C ARG A 120 -4.84 -25.51 -19.49
N MET A 121 -5.47 -25.09 -20.58
CA MET A 121 -6.18 -23.80 -20.63
C MET A 121 -7.33 -23.73 -19.61
N GLU A 122 -8.05 -24.83 -19.39
CA GLU A 122 -9.11 -24.88 -18.38
C GLU A 122 -8.56 -24.73 -16.96
N TYR A 123 -7.43 -25.37 -16.66
CA TYR A 123 -6.74 -25.23 -15.38
C TYR A 123 -6.24 -23.80 -15.15
N GLU A 124 -5.58 -23.19 -16.14
CA GLU A 124 -5.11 -21.80 -16.09
C GLU A 124 -6.27 -20.81 -15.93
N LYS A 125 -7.39 -21.04 -16.62
CA LYS A 125 -8.60 -20.22 -16.46
C LYS A 125 -9.16 -20.30 -15.04
N LYS A 126 -9.14 -21.48 -14.42
CA LYS A 126 -9.63 -21.67 -13.06
C LYS A 126 -8.74 -20.99 -12.02
N THR A 127 -7.43 -21.08 -12.19
CA THR A 127 -6.45 -20.44 -11.30
C THR A 127 -6.51 -18.92 -11.39
N THR A 128 -6.49 -18.37 -12.61
CA THR A 128 -6.64 -16.92 -12.83
C THR A 128 -7.97 -16.36 -12.33
N ALA A 129 -9.07 -17.12 -12.42
CA ALA A 129 -10.35 -16.73 -11.84
C ALA A 129 -10.30 -16.65 -10.30
N ALA A 130 -9.57 -17.57 -9.65
CA ALA A 130 -9.40 -17.54 -8.19
C ALA A 130 -8.55 -16.34 -7.74
N GLU A 131 -7.45 -16.05 -8.45
CA GLU A 131 -6.60 -14.87 -8.20
C GLU A 131 -7.38 -13.56 -8.37
N LEU A 132 -8.26 -13.48 -9.37
CA LEU A 132 -9.11 -12.32 -9.60
C LEU A 132 -10.13 -12.11 -8.47
N ASP A 133 -10.72 -13.20 -7.94
CA ASP A 133 -11.64 -13.13 -6.80
C ASP A 133 -10.93 -12.71 -5.51
N GLU A 134 -9.69 -13.17 -5.29
CA GLU A 134 -8.86 -12.74 -4.15
C GLU A 134 -8.53 -11.23 -4.24
N LEU A 135 -8.05 -10.78 -5.41
CA LEU A 135 -7.74 -9.37 -5.64
C LEU A 135 -8.97 -8.47 -5.47
N LYS A 136 -10.15 -8.96 -5.86
CA LYS A 136 -11.41 -8.25 -5.65
C LYS A 136 -11.74 -8.12 -4.16
N CYS A 137 -11.56 -9.19 -3.38
CA CYS A 137 -11.73 -9.12 -1.92
C CYS A 137 -10.76 -8.11 -1.28
N GLU A 138 -9.50 -8.08 -1.70
CA GLU A 138 -8.51 -7.09 -1.22
C GLU A 138 -8.91 -5.66 -1.59
N TYR A 139 -9.39 -5.44 -2.80
CA TYR A 139 -9.87 -4.14 -3.25
C TYR A 139 -11.05 -3.65 -2.41
N ASP A 140 -12.04 -4.51 -2.16
CA ASP A 140 -13.21 -4.16 -1.35
C ASP A 140 -12.82 -3.84 0.11
N ALA A 141 -11.86 -4.59 0.66
CA ALA A 141 -11.30 -4.31 1.98
C ALA A 141 -10.57 -2.96 2.03
N LEU A 142 -9.74 -2.66 1.03
CA LEU A 142 -9.02 -1.40 0.94
C LEU A 142 -9.98 -0.21 0.77
N SER A 143 -11.02 -0.36 -0.05
CA SER A 143 -12.06 0.65 -0.24
C SER A 143 -12.76 0.96 1.08
N THR A 144 -13.10 -0.08 1.86
CA THR A 144 -13.74 0.08 3.17
C THR A 144 -12.82 0.82 4.15
N ALA A 145 -11.55 0.42 4.23
CA ALA A 145 -10.56 1.08 5.09
C ALA A 145 -10.34 2.57 4.71
N PHE A 146 -10.39 2.89 3.42
CA PHE A 146 -10.30 4.27 2.95
C PHE A 146 -11.49 5.13 3.39
N ASP A 147 -12.71 4.60 3.31
CA ASP A 147 -13.91 5.30 3.76
C ASP A 147 -13.90 5.54 5.28
N GLU A 148 -13.45 4.55 6.06
CA GLU A 148 -13.26 4.70 7.51
C GLU A 148 -12.22 5.78 7.84
N LEU A 149 -11.08 5.79 7.15
CA LEU A 149 -10.05 6.81 7.33
C LEU A 149 -10.60 8.21 7.04
N LYS A 150 -11.36 8.36 5.96
CA LYS A 150 -11.97 9.63 5.56
C LYS A 150 -12.95 10.13 6.63
N LYS A 151 -13.77 9.24 7.19
CA LYS A 151 -14.67 9.56 8.28
C LYS A 151 -13.92 9.99 9.54
N ASN A 152 -12.94 9.20 9.98
CA ASN A 152 -12.14 9.49 11.16
C ASN A 152 -11.39 10.82 11.04
N SER A 153 -10.89 11.14 9.84
CA SER A 153 -10.24 12.42 9.56
C SER A 153 -11.20 13.60 9.71
N ALA A 154 -12.42 13.48 9.17
CA ALA A 154 -13.44 14.52 9.30
C ALA A 154 -13.85 14.72 10.77
N ASP A 155 -14.09 13.64 11.51
CA ASP A 155 -14.46 13.68 12.93
C ASP A 155 -13.34 14.28 13.79
N SER A 156 -12.08 13.94 13.51
CA SER A 156 -10.91 14.54 14.18
C SER A 156 -10.79 16.03 13.90
N SER A 157 -10.96 16.44 12.63
CA SER A 157 -10.93 17.85 12.24
C SER A 157 -12.02 18.66 12.97
N LEU A 158 -13.24 18.14 13.05
CA LEU A 158 -14.34 18.75 13.77
C LEU A 158 -14.05 18.87 15.27
N THR A 159 -13.57 17.79 15.90
CA THR A 159 -13.25 17.75 17.33
C THR A 159 -12.14 18.75 17.68
N ASN A 160 -11.08 18.79 16.88
CA ASN A 160 -9.98 19.73 17.05
C ASN A 160 -10.44 21.18 16.84
N GLY A 161 -11.28 21.44 15.83
CA GLY A 161 -11.84 22.77 15.58
C GLY A 161 -12.70 23.27 16.75
N LEU A 162 -13.50 22.40 17.36
CA LEU A 162 -14.29 22.73 18.55
C LEU A 162 -13.38 23.04 19.76
N ALA A 163 -12.34 22.24 20.00
CA ALA A 163 -11.40 22.46 21.09
C ALA A 163 -10.62 23.77 20.93
N ILE A 164 -10.19 24.11 19.71
CA ILE A 164 -9.52 25.37 19.41
C ILE A 164 -10.45 26.55 19.70
N ASN A 165 -11.69 26.52 19.22
CA ASN A 165 -12.66 27.60 19.45
C ASN A 165 -12.95 27.84 20.94
N ASP A 166 -13.06 26.78 21.74
CA ASP A 166 -13.22 26.89 23.20
C ASP A 166 -12.01 27.58 23.84
N LEU A 167 -10.79 27.12 23.51
CA LEU A 167 -9.55 27.70 24.03
C LEU A 167 -9.40 29.18 23.63
N GLU A 168 -9.68 29.53 22.37
CA GLU A 168 -9.67 30.92 21.91
C GLU A 168 -10.67 31.79 22.67
N GLY A 169 -11.88 31.27 22.95
CA GLY A 169 -12.88 31.96 23.77
C GLY A 169 -12.39 32.23 25.19
N ARG A 170 -11.73 31.24 25.81
CA ARG A 170 -11.14 31.37 27.16
C ARG A 170 -9.98 32.37 27.18
N ILE A 171 -9.15 32.39 26.15
CA ILE A 171 -8.04 33.35 26.00
C ILE A 171 -8.59 34.77 25.90
N ARG A 172 -9.54 35.04 24.99
CA ARG A 172 -10.16 36.37 24.85
C ARG A 172 -10.73 36.89 26.17
N LYS A 173 -11.45 36.04 26.91
CA LYS A 173 -11.98 36.40 28.23
C LYS A 173 -10.86 36.76 29.24
N SER A 174 -9.75 36.02 29.20
CA SER A 174 -8.59 36.32 30.05
C SER A 174 -7.90 37.61 29.65
N GLU A 175 -7.80 37.91 28.35
CA GLU A 175 -7.25 39.16 27.84
C GLU A 175 -8.07 40.36 28.32
N ASP A 176 -9.41 40.27 28.25
CA ASP A 176 -10.32 41.30 28.76
C ASP A 176 -10.11 41.56 30.27
N ASP A 177 -9.98 40.51 31.08
CA ASP A 177 -9.74 40.63 32.53
C ASP A 177 -8.39 41.27 32.84
N VAL A 178 -7.34 40.90 32.10
CA VAL A 178 -6.01 41.52 32.22
C VAL A 178 -6.09 43.01 31.89
N MET A 179 -6.73 43.38 30.78
CA MET A 179 -6.89 44.78 30.39
C MET A 179 -7.61 45.61 31.46
N ILE A 180 -8.67 45.06 32.07
CA ILE A 180 -9.41 45.73 33.17
C ILE A 180 -8.47 45.94 34.38
N LYS A 181 -7.69 44.93 34.76
CA LYS A 181 -6.75 45.01 35.88
C LYS A 181 -5.63 46.00 35.63
N GLU A 182 -5.06 46.02 34.43
CA GLU A 182 -4.01 46.98 34.05
C GLU A 182 -4.51 48.42 34.14
N ASN A 183 -5.72 48.71 33.65
CA ASN A 183 -6.33 50.02 33.78
C ASN A 183 -6.51 50.43 35.24
N LYS A 184 -6.90 49.49 36.10
CA LYS A 184 -7.04 49.74 37.54
C LYS A 184 -5.69 50.03 38.20
N ILE A 185 -4.65 49.27 37.86
CA ILE A 185 -3.28 49.50 38.36
C ILE A 185 -2.80 50.89 37.96
N ARG A 186 -2.93 51.27 36.68
CA ARG A 186 -2.51 52.59 36.18
C ARG A 186 -3.19 53.74 36.92
N ASN A 187 -4.49 53.61 37.21
CA ASN A 187 -5.22 54.61 38.00
C ASN A 187 -4.71 54.70 39.45
N LEU A 188 -4.40 53.56 40.07
CA LEU A 188 -3.85 53.51 41.42
C LEU A 188 -2.43 54.07 41.48
N GLU A 189 -1.58 53.77 40.49
CA GLU A 189 -0.24 54.35 40.38
C GLU A 189 -0.29 55.87 40.30
N ALA A 190 -1.21 56.43 39.49
CA ALA A 190 -1.41 57.88 39.41
C ALA A 190 -1.84 58.50 40.75
N ASP A 191 -2.74 57.84 41.50
CA ASP A 191 -3.17 58.29 42.83
C ASP A 191 -2.02 58.23 43.86
N VAL A 192 -1.19 57.18 43.82
CA VAL A 192 0.00 57.06 44.69
C VAL A 192 0.98 58.18 44.40
N THR A 193 1.34 58.42 43.14
CA THR A 193 2.26 59.51 42.77
C THR A 193 1.73 60.89 43.20
N ALA A 194 0.42 61.13 43.05
CA ALA A 194 -0.19 62.38 43.52
C ALA A 194 -0.06 62.53 45.04
N LYS A 195 -0.29 61.45 45.80
CA LYS A 195 -0.14 61.44 47.26
C LYS A 195 1.30 61.62 47.70
N GLU A 196 2.26 60.99 47.02
CA GLU A 196 3.69 61.17 47.28
C GLU A 196 4.11 62.64 47.11
N GLN A 197 3.68 63.29 46.02
CA GLN A 197 3.96 64.71 45.78
C GLN A 197 3.39 65.61 46.90
N ILE A 198 2.15 65.35 47.34
CA ILE A 198 1.54 66.08 48.46
C ILE A 198 2.34 65.88 49.76
N ILE A 199 2.78 64.65 50.05
CA ILE A 199 3.58 64.35 51.25
C ILE A 199 4.91 65.10 51.21
N LEU A 200 5.61 65.09 50.07
CA LEU A 200 6.86 65.82 49.89
C LEU A 200 6.67 67.33 50.14
N GLU A 201 5.65 67.94 49.54
CA GLU A 201 5.34 69.36 49.75
C GLU A 201 5.03 69.66 51.22
N LYS A 202 4.23 68.80 51.89
CA LYS A 202 3.94 68.96 53.32
C LYS A 202 5.18 68.80 54.19
N SER A 203 6.08 67.89 53.85
CA SER A 203 7.34 67.70 54.57
C SER A 203 8.26 68.91 54.45
N GLU A 204 8.29 69.56 53.28
CA GLU A 204 9.03 70.81 53.06
C GLU A 204 8.43 71.96 53.87
N GLN A 205 7.10 72.07 53.90
CA GLN A 205 6.39 73.03 54.77
C GLN A 205 6.74 72.83 56.25
N ILE A 206 6.79 71.59 56.73
CA ILE A 206 7.17 71.25 58.11
C ILE A 206 8.64 71.61 58.38
N ASN A 207 9.56 71.32 57.47
CA ASN A 207 10.97 71.66 57.62
C ASN A 207 11.17 73.18 57.73
N MET A 208 10.49 73.98 56.90
CA MET A 208 10.51 75.43 57.00
C MET A 208 10.00 75.94 58.35
N LEU A 209 8.96 75.31 58.90
CA LEU A 209 8.45 75.64 60.23
C LEU A 209 9.46 75.32 61.34
N TRP A 210 10.13 74.16 61.25
CA TRP A 210 11.19 73.79 62.19
C TRP A 210 12.37 74.76 62.18
N GLU A 211 12.81 75.22 61.01
CA GLU A 211 13.86 76.23 60.90
C GLU A 211 13.42 77.58 61.50
N LYS A 212 12.16 77.99 61.32
CA LYS A 212 11.60 79.19 61.97
C LYS A 212 11.61 79.08 63.49
N ILE A 213 11.18 77.94 64.05
CA ILE A 213 11.19 77.68 65.50
C ILE A 213 12.61 77.79 66.04
N ARG A 214 13.58 77.11 65.40
CA ARG A 214 15.00 77.15 65.81
C ARG A 214 15.58 78.57 65.80
N GLY A 215 15.20 79.40 64.82
CA GLY A 215 15.58 80.81 64.75
C GLY A 215 14.97 81.66 65.87
N LEU A 216 13.74 81.37 66.30
CA LEU A 216 13.12 82.04 67.44
C LEU A 216 13.76 81.61 68.77
N ASP A 217 14.06 80.33 68.95
CA ASP A 217 14.72 79.81 70.17
C ASP A 217 16.10 80.45 70.37
N THR A 218 16.91 80.57 69.31
CA THR A 218 18.22 81.24 69.38
C THR A 218 18.12 82.73 69.69
N ASN A 219 17.08 83.40 69.24
CA ASN A 219 16.82 84.80 69.62
C ASN A 219 16.41 84.91 71.10
N MET A 220 15.60 83.97 71.60
CA MET A 220 15.18 83.90 73.00
C MET A 220 16.37 83.65 73.94
N GLU A 221 17.27 82.72 73.60
CA GLU A 221 18.51 82.47 74.36
C GLU A 221 19.42 83.70 74.41
N LYS A 222 19.57 84.43 73.30
CA LYS A 222 20.33 85.69 73.25
C LYS A 222 19.74 86.77 74.16
N THR A 223 18.41 86.94 74.19
CA THR A 223 17.74 87.86 75.14
C THR A 223 17.84 87.41 76.59
N THR A 224 17.93 86.10 76.85
CA THR A 224 18.06 85.56 78.22
C THR A 224 19.50 85.68 78.74
N CYS A 225 20.50 85.53 77.87
CA CYS A 225 21.91 85.73 78.21
C CYS A 225 22.27 87.21 78.48
N HIS A 226 21.48 88.16 77.96
CA HIS A 226 21.66 89.59 78.28
C HIS A 226 21.14 89.98 79.67
N ASN A 227 20.33 89.13 80.32
CA ASN A 227 19.66 89.44 81.60
C ASN A 227 20.18 88.60 82.80
N ALA A 228 21.21 87.78 82.61
CA ALA A 228 21.77 86.93 83.65
C ALA A 228 23.21 87.33 84.00
N ASP A 229 23.36 88.56 84.52
CA ASP A 229 24.54 88.96 85.29
C ASP A 229 24.04 89.69 86.54
N MET A 230 23.97 88.96 87.65
CA MET A 230 23.96 89.38 89.07
C MET A 230 23.83 88.13 89.96
N ASP A 231 24.99 87.58 90.36
CA ASP A 231 25.44 87.24 91.73
C ASP A 231 24.38 87.29 92.87
N LEU A 232 24.34 86.45 93.93
CA LEU A 232 25.27 85.48 94.53
C LEU A 232 24.54 84.66 95.63
N ASP A 233 24.95 83.40 95.79
CA ASP A 233 25.39 82.77 97.05
C ASP A 233 24.53 82.84 98.34
N LYS A 234 24.13 81.66 98.86
CA LYS A 234 24.69 81.11 100.13
C LYS A 234 24.11 79.73 100.52
N LYS A 235 25.00 78.74 100.56
CA LYS A 235 25.29 77.77 101.66
C LYS A 235 24.13 77.27 102.57
N GLN A 236 23.89 75.94 102.63
CA GLN A 236 24.50 74.99 103.59
C GLN A 236 23.82 73.58 103.69
N THR A 237 24.68 72.53 103.67
CA THR A 237 24.68 71.25 104.42
C THR A 237 23.59 70.15 104.32
N LYS A 238 24.03 69.03 103.70
CA LYS A 238 24.04 67.60 104.14
C LYS A 238 22.79 66.96 104.77
N LYS A 239 22.35 65.84 104.15
CA LYS A 239 22.23 64.50 104.81
C LYS A 239 22.11 63.35 103.76
N LYS A 240 22.84 62.25 104.00
CA LYS A 240 22.78 60.96 103.26
C LYS A 240 21.73 60.03 103.89
N ARG A 241 21.04 59.19 103.09
CA ARG A 241 20.93 57.69 103.20
C ARG A 241 19.91 57.07 102.19
N PRO A 242 19.88 55.73 101.95
CA PRO A 242 19.94 55.17 100.59
C PRO A 242 18.84 54.14 100.23
N THR A 243 19.05 53.45 99.08
CA THR A 243 18.61 52.10 98.65
C THR A 243 17.18 51.85 98.18
N LYS A 244 17.02 51.33 96.94
CA LYS A 244 16.70 49.91 96.68
C LYS A 244 16.92 49.52 95.21
N ARG A 245 17.53 48.35 95.00
CA ARG A 245 17.56 47.59 93.74
C ARG A 245 16.17 47.00 93.48
N GLU A 246 15.81 46.82 92.21
CA GLU A 246 15.05 45.64 91.79
C GLU A 246 15.51 45.17 90.40
N LYS A 247 15.74 43.86 90.31
CA LYS A 247 16.06 43.08 89.11
C LYS A 247 14.77 42.62 88.46
N GLY A 248 14.72 42.54 87.14
CA GLY A 248 13.75 41.72 86.39
C GLY A 248 14.04 41.84 84.90
N ARG A 249 14.90 40.97 84.36
CA ARG A 249 14.58 39.72 83.64
C ARG A 249 14.04 39.94 82.22
N GLU A 250 14.84 39.44 81.29
CA GLU A 250 14.60 39.19 79.87
C GLU A 250 13.34 38.33 79.63
N HIS A 251 12.70 38.50 78.46
CA HIS A 251 12.61 37.40 77.47
C HIS A 251 11.97 37.77 76.13
N ASN A 252 12.56 37.18 75.09
CA ASN A 252 11.98 36.66 73.84
C ASN A 252 11.67 37.61 72.67
N ILE A 253 12.62 37.61 71.72
CA ILE A 253 12.39 37.86 70.30
C ILE A 253 11.92 36.54 69.67
N LEU A 254 10.66 36.53 69.22
CA LEU A 254 10.15 35.58 68.24
C LEU A 254 10.66 36.02 66.86
N LYS A 255 11.47 35.18 66.22
CA LYS A 255 11.71 35.27 64.77
C LYS A 255 10.53 34.63 64.05
N MET A 256 9.93 35.38 63.13
CA MET A 256 9.21 34.85 61.98
C MET A 256 9.83 35.43 60.71
N GLU A 257 9.74 34.61 59.68
CA GLU A 257 10.22 34.74 58.29
C GLU A 257 11.72 34.45 58.05
#